data_AF-D5WCZ6-F1
#
_entry.id   AF-D5WCZ6-F1
#
_cell.length_a   1.000
_cell.length_b   1.000
_cell.length_c   1.000
_cell.angle_alpha   90.00
_cell.angle_beta   90.00
_cell.angle_gamma   90.00
#
_symmetry.space_group_name_H-M   'P 1'
#
loop_
_entity.id
_entity.type
_entity.pdbx_description
1 polymer ?
#
loop_
_entity_poly.entity_id
_entity_poly.type
_entity_poly.pdbx_seq_one_letter_code
_entity_poly.pdbx_strand_id
1 'polypeptide(L)'
;MRHILANATTYSRKRFPNAKGHTECVEFIRQTLNAPNTAVWREGMKIVKVAPGQTDPVPPGTAIATFVGGRYPQHGSTGKHAAIYLGQDASGIQVMDQWNSQNQVRRRTIYWHPHSGGLSNDANAFSVIEW
;
A
#
# COMPACT_ATOMS: atom_id res chain seq x y z
N MET A 1 -8.26 -13.43 5.87
CA MET A 1 -9.40 -12.50 5.64
C MET A 1 -8.91 -11.40 4.71
N ARG A 2 -9.73 -10.90 3.77
CA ARG A 2 -9.31 -9.82 2.87
C ARG A 2 -9.56 -8.47 3.55
N HIS A 3 -8.51 -7.71 3.78
CA HIS A 3 -8.58 -6.39 4.42
C HIS A 3 -8.89 -5.32 3.38
N ILE A 4 -10.18 -5.06 3.16
CA ILE A 4 -10.68 -4.20 2.08
C ILE A 4 -11.31 -2.94 2.65
N LEU A 5 -10.76 -1.79 2.29
CA LEU A 5 -11.36 -0.47 2.53
C LEU A 5 -12.32 -0.12 1.41
N ALA A 6 -13.63 -0.24 1.68
CA ALA A 6 -14.65 0.23 0.76
C ALA A 6 -14.52 1.75 0.53
N ASN A 7 -14.77 2.20 -0.71
CA ASN A 7 -14.77 3.61 -1.10
C ASN A 7 -13.46 4.36 -0.76
N ALA A 8 -12.30 3.70 -0.91
CA ALA A 8 -10.98 4.24 -0.61
C ALA A 8 -10.70 5.64 -1.22
N THR A 9 -11.29 5.94 -2.38
CA THR A 9 -11.15 7.24 -3.07
C THR A 9 -11.78 8.41 -2.30
N THR A 10 -12.78 8.17 -1.45
CA THR A 10 -13.43 9.19 -0.61
C THR A 10 -12.51 9.76 0.47
N TYR A 11 -11.38 9.08 0.73
CA TYR A 11 -10.36 9.52 1.67
C TYR A 11 -9.34 10.47 1.04
N SER A 12 -9.46 10.77 -0.26
CA SER A 12 -8.60 11.74 -0.93
C SER A 12 -8.56 13.08 -0.19
N ARG A 13 -7.36 13.64 -0.04
CA ARG A 13 -7.06 14.88 0.70
C ARG A 13 -7.29 14.83 2.22
N LYS A 14 -7.79 13.71 2.77
CA LYS A 14 -7.81 13.52 4.23
C LYS A 14 -6.41 13.24 4.77
N ARG A 15 -6.23 13.39 6.07
CA ARG A 15 -4.94 13.23 6.76
C ARG A 15 -5.11 12.25 7.89
N PHE A 16 -4.21 11.27 7.99
CA PHE A 16 -4.20 10.29 9.08
C PHE A 16 -2.89 10.41 9.86
N PRO A 17 -2.76 11.41 10.74
CA PRO A 17 -1.56 11.59 11.55
C PRO A 17 -1.53 10.57 12.70
N ASN A 18 -0.33 10.14 13.09
CA ASN A 18 -0.13 9.49 14.38
C ASN A 18 -0.22 10.50 15.55
N ALA A 19 -0.04 10.02 16.78
CA ALA A 19 -0.05 10.86 17.99
C ALA A 19 1.01 12.00 17.98
N LYS A 20 2.05 11.90 17.15
CA LYS A 20 3.08 12.94 16.97
C LYS A 20 2.76 13.91 15.83
N GLY A 21 1.61 13.78 15.18
CA GLY A 21 1.22 14.61 14.03
C GLY A 21 1.79 14.14 12.68
N HIS A 22 2.52 13.02 12.63
CA HIS A 22 3.15 12.53 11.41
C HIS A 22 2.20 11.66 10.59
N THR A 23 2.05 11.94 9.30
CA THR A 23 1.17 11.21 8.38
C THR A 23 1.91 10.08 7.68
N GLU A 24 2.31 9.07 8.44
CA GLU A 24 2.99 7.89 7.89
C GLU A 24 2.03 7.05 7.02
N CYS A 25 2.59 6.26 6.10
CA CYS A 25 1.78 5.45 5.19
C CYS A 25 0.96 4.37 5.91
N VAL A 26 1.55 3.78 6.94
CA VAL A 26 0.91 2.73 7.76
C VAL A 26 -0.28 3.26 8.55
N GLU A 27 -0.27 4.55 8.93
CA GLU A 27 -1.34 5.15 9.74
C GLU A 27 -2.64 5.27 8.96
N PHE A 28 -2.57 5.49 7.65
CA PHE A 28 -3.76 5.46 6.81
C PHE A 28 -4.44 4.08 6.87
N ILE A 29 -3.69 3.00 6.77
CA ILE A 29 -4.23 1.63 6.86
C ILE A 29 -4.74 1.35 8.27
N ARG A 30 -3.93 1.62 9.30
CA ARG A 30 -4.28 1.33 10.70
C ARG A 30 -5.56 2.03 11.14
N GLN A 31 -5.71 3.31 10.80
CA GLN A 31 -6.86 4.10 11.24
C GLN A 31 -8.12 3.84 10.41
N THR A 32 -8.00 3.43 9.14
CA THR A 32 -9.18 3.16 8.29
C THR A 32 -9.67 1.71 8.38
N LEU A 33 -8.78 0.75 8.63
CA LEU A 33 -9.10 -0.67 8.70
C LEU A 33 -9.01 -1.25 10.11
N ASN A 34 -8.79 -0.41 11.13
CA ASN A 34 -8.50 -0.85 12.50
C ASN A 34 -7.37 -1.90 12.55
N ALA A 35 -6.37 -1.74 11.68
CA ALA A 35 -5.31 -2.74 11.54
C ALA A 35 -4.42 -2.77 12.79
N PRO A 36 -3.93 -3.97 13.20
CA PRO A 36 -3.05 -4.13 14.34
C PRO A 36 -1.67 -3.53 14.05
N ASN A 37 -0.77 -3.61 15.03
CA ASN A 37 0.61 -3.20 14.88
C ASN A 37 1.27 -3.88 13.65
N THR A 38 2.06 -3.13 12.89
CA THR A 38 2.71 -3.63 11.66
C THR A 38 3.65 -4.81 11.92
N ALA A 39 4.10 -5.03 13.16
CA ALA A 39 4.91 -6.18 13.56
C ALA A 39 4.21 -7.53 13.37
N VAL A 40 2.87 -7.55 13.38
CA VAL A 40 2.09 -8.79 13.13
C VAL A 40 1.65 -8.94 11.68
N TRP A 41 1.89 -7.95 10.83
CA TRP A 41 1.55 -8.02 9.42
C TRP A 41 2.40 -9.06 8.70
N ARG A 42 1.74 -9.88 7.91
CA ARG A 42 2.32 -10.97 7.12
C ARG A 42 2.14 -10.70 5.64
N GLU A 43 3.12 -11.17 4.88
CA GLU A 43 3.04 -11.18 3.42
C GLU A 43 1.99 -12.18 2.96
N GLY A 44 0.94 -11.69 2.31
CA GLY A 44 -0.07 -12.50 1.63
C GLY A 44 0.23 -12.64 0.14
N MET A 45 -0.85 -12.68 -0.65
CA MET A 45 -0.77 -12.79 -2.11
C MET A 45 0.12 -11.69 -2.74
N LYS A 46 1.08 -12.11 -3.56
CA LYS A 46 1.95 -11.19 -4.28
C LYS A 46 1.17 -10.39 -5.33
N ILE A 47 1.43 -9.09 -5.43
CA ILE A 47 0.88 -8.28 -6.52
C ILE A 47 1.75 -8.53 -7.76
N VAL A 48 1.12 -9.05 -8.81
CA VAL A 48 1.77 -9.33 -10.10
C VAL A 48 0.99 -8.66 -11.22
N LYS A 49 1.70 -8.25 -12.27
CA LYS A 49 1.09 -7.67 -13.46
C LYS A 49 0.16 -8.68 -14.13
N VAL A 50 -1.12 -8.35 -14.19
CA VAL A 50 -2.14 -9.19 -14.81
C VAL A 50 -1.99 -9.15 -16.34
N ALA A 51 -2.07 -10.32 -16.98
CA ALA A 51 -1.97 -10.42 -18.43
C ALA A 51 -3.21 -9.81 -19.11
N PRO A 52 -3.08 -9.24 -20.33
CA PRO A 52 -4.22 -8.74 -21.07
C PRO A 52 -5.35 -9.79 -21.19
N GLY A 53 -6.58 -9.40 -20.87
CA GLY A 53 -7.75 -10.29 -20.92
C GLY A 53 -7.97 -11.15 -19.66
N GLN A 54 -7.09 -11.07 -18.66
CA GLN A 54 -7.30 -11.73 -17.37
C GLN A 54 -7.95 -10.79 -16.35
N THR A 55 -8.72 -11.37 -15.42
CA THR A 55 -9.30 -10.65 -14.29
C THR A 55 -8.26 -10.49 -13.18
N ASP A 56 -8.16 -9.29 -12.64
CA ASP A 56 -7.32 -9.02 -11.48
C ASP A 56 -7.87 -9.76 -10.24
N PRO A 57 -7.10 -10.68 -9.62
CA PRO A 57 -7.55 -11.40 -8.45
C PRO A 57 -7.62 -10.53 -7.18
N VAL A 58 -7.01 -9.33 -7.20
CA VAL A 58 -6.93 -8.40 -6.06
C VAL A 58 -8.04 -7.36 -6.17
N PRO A 59 -9.02 -7.35 -5.25
CA PRO A 59 -10.10 -6.38 -5.31
C PRO A 59 -9.60 -4.95 -5.02
N PRO A 60 -10.17 -3.92 -5.67
CA PRO A 60 -10.00 -2.53 -5.24
C PRO A 60 -10.38 -2.35 -3.76
N GLY A 61 -9.64 -1.52 -3.05
CA GLY A 61 -9.73 -1.32 -1.61
C GLY A 61 -8.81 -2.23 -0.78
N THR A 62 -8.16 -3.23 -1.38
CA THR A 62 -7.29 -4.15 -0.64
C THR A 62 -6.06 -3.46 -0.06
N ALA A 63 -5.77 -3.72 1.22
CA ALA A 63 -4.56 -3.26 1.86
C ALA A 63 -3.32 -4.00 1.34
N ILE A 64 -2.32 -3.26 0.88
CA ILE A 64 -1.06 -3.79 0.34
C ILE A 64 0.15 -3.12 1.01
N ALA A 65 1.25 -3.84 1.12
CA ALA A 65 2.50 -3.30 1.63
C ALA A 65 3.72 -3.97 1.00
N THR A 66 4.88 -3.35 1.18
CA THR A 66 6.17 -3.98 0.90
C THR A 66 6.55 -4.95 2.01
N PHE A 67 7.07 -6.12 1.66
CA PHE A 67 7.52 -7.14 2.61
C PHE A 67 8.96 -7.56 2.31
N VAL A 68 9.69 -7.95 3.37
CA VAL A 68 11.02 -8.54 3.27
C VAL A 68 11.03 -9.80 4.13
N GLY A 69 11.26 -10.96 3.51
CA GLY A 69 11.23 -12.25 4.21
C GLY A 69 9.87 -12.56 4.84
N GLY A 70 8.77 -12.20 4.19
CA GLY A 70 7.41 -12.47 4.67
C GLY A 70 6.88 -11.52 5.75
N ARG A 71 7.66 -10.50 6.14
CA ARG A 71 7.30 -9.56 7.22
C ARG A 71 7.44 -8.10 6.80
N TYR A 72 6.60 -7.25 7.37
CA TYR A 72 6.71 -5.81 7.17
C TYR A 72 7.97 -5.28 7.88
N PRO A 73 8.90 -4.60 7.17
CA PRO A 73 10.15 -4.13 7.78
C PRO A 73 9.92 -3.15 8.94
N GLN A 74 10.43 -3.46 10.13
CA GLN A 74 10.28 -2.59 11.31
C GLN A 74 11.33 -1.47 11.36
N HIS A 75 12.55 -1.76 10.92
CA HIS A 75 13.68 -0.84 10.99
C HIS A 75 14.34 -0.61 9.62
N GLY A 76 15.08 0.50 9.51
CA GLY A 76 15.90 0.84 8.35
C GLY A 76 15.19 1.65 7.27
N SER A 77 16.00 2.17 6.34
CA SER A 77 15.58 2.93 5.15
C SER A 77 15.32 2.00 3.96
N THR A 78 14.65 0.87 4.19
CA THR A 78 14.38 -0.14 3.14
C THR A 78 13.42 0.35 2.05
N GLY A 79 12.90 1.58 2.16
CA GLY A 79 11.82 2.05 1.30
C GLY A 79 10.50 1.35 1.60
N LYS A 80 10.28 0.92 2.85
CA LYS A 80 9.02 0.27 3.24
C LYS A 80 7.82 1.20 2.99
N HIS A 81 6.73 0.62 2.49
CA HIS A 81 5.53 1.39 2.21
C HIS A 81 4.27 0.54 2.34
N ALA A 82 3.16 1.20 2.62
CA ALA A 82 1.85 0.59 2.74
C ALA A 82 0.81 1.49 2.07
N ALA A 83 -0.14 0.89 1.36
CA ALA A 83 -1.13 1.61 0.59
C ALA A 83 -2.44 0.83 0.48
N ILE A 84 -3.49 1.50 0.00
CA ILE A 84 -4.74 0.86 -0.41
C ILE A 84 -4.75 0.73 -1.93
N TYR A 85 -4.85 -0.49 -2.42
CA TYR A 85 -4.90 -0.82 -3.84
C TYR A 85 -6.21 -0.33 -4.48
N LEU A 86 -6.14 0.25 -5.69
CA LEU A 86 -7.32 0.65 -6.47
C LEU A 86 -7.49 -0.16 -7.75
N GLY A 87 -6.44 -0.82 -8.22
CA GLY A 87 -6.37 -1.48 -9.52
C GLY A 87 -4.97 -1.39 -10.10
N GLN A 88 -4.80 -1.96 -11.30
CA GLN A 88 -3.55 -1.94 -12.03
C GLN A 88 -3.80 -1.72 -13.53
N ASP A 89 -2.78 -1.19 -14.19
CA ASP A 89 -2.72 -1.04 -15.64
C ASP A 89 -1.33 -1.41 -16.18
N ALA A 90 -1.10 -1.12 -17.45
CA ALA A 90 0.17 -1.41 -18.12
C ALA A 90 1.37 -0.69 -17.47
N SER A 91 1.15 0.45 -16.83
CA SER A 91 2.16 1.31 -16.21
C SER A 91 2.52 0.85 -14.81
N GLY A 92 1.53 0.43 -14.03
CA GLY A 92 1.74 0.12 -12.62
C GLY A 92 0.46 -0.20 -11.85
N ILE A 93 0.58 -0.20 -10.53
CA ILE A 93 -0.55 -0.29 -9.61
C ILE A 93 -1.02 1.12 -9.21
N GLN A 94 -2.32 1.35 -9.26
CA GLN A 94 -2.95 2.57 -8.77
C GLN A 94 -3.30 2.39 -7.30
N VAL A 95 -2.89 3.34 -6.47
CA VAL A 95 -3.05 3.23 -5.02
C VAL A 95 -3.55 4.53 -4.42
N MET A 96 -4.14 4.43 -3.22
CA MET A 96 -4.30 5.53 -2.28
C MET A 96 -3.28 5.36 -1.16
N ASP A 97 -2.49 6.40 -0.92
CA ASP A 97 -1.55 6.42 0.19
C ASP A 97 -1.24 7.84 0.67
N GLN A 98 -0.49 7.91 1.75
CA GLN A 98 0.08 9.13 2.30
C GLN A 98 1.50 8.84 2.81
N TRP A 99 2.28 9.90 2.99
CA TRP A 99 3.55 9.88 3.73
C TRP A 99 3.83 11.28 4.27
N ASN A 100 4.81 11.42 5.17
CA ASN A 100 5.03 12.65 5.94
C ASN A 100 5.15 13.91 5.08
N SER A 101 5.93 13.90 3.99
CA SER A 101 6.07 15.08 3.14
C SER A 101 4.85 15.35 2.25
N GLN A 102 4.06 14.33 1.90
CA GLN A 102 2.79 14.53 1.19
C GLN A 102 1.67 15.05 2.10
N ASN A 103 1.72 14.68 3.39
CA ASN A 103 0.85 15.15 4.47
C ASN A 103 -0.66 14.87 4.31
N GLN A 104 -1.07 14.17 3.26
CA GLN A 104 -2.47 13.83 2.99
C GLN A 104 -2.55 12.60 2.10
N VAL A 105 -3.72 11.96 2.07
CA VAL A 105 -3.98 10.84 1.16
C VAL A 105 -4.13 11.37 -0.26
N ARG A 106 -3.37 10.79 -1.20
CA ARG A 106 -3.49 11.07 -2.63
C ARG A 106 -3.51 9.75 -3.41
N ARG A 107 -4.10 9.82 -4.60
CA ARG A 107 -3.94 8.77 -5.60
C ARG A 107 -2.58 8.93 -6.26
N ARG A 108 -1.85 7.84 -6.43
CA ARG A 108 -0.68 7.79 -7.31
C ARG A 108 -0.53 6.43 -7.98
N THR A 109 0.32 6.39 -9.00
CA THR A 109 0.76 5.16 -9.65
C THR A 109 2.11 4.75 -9.08
N ILE A 110 2.24 3.48 -8.69
CA ILE A 110 3.51 2.83 -8.37
C ILE A 110 3.85 1.97 -9.58
N TYR A 111 5.00 2.21 -10.21
CA TYR A 111 5.30 1.65 -11.53
C TYR A 111 5.81 0.21 -11.45
N TRP A 112 5.51 -0.59 -12.48
CA TRP A 112 6.11 -1.92 -12.65
C TRP A 112 7.61 -1.84 -12.94
N HIS A 113 8.06 -0.76 -13.57
CA HIS A 113 9.46 -0.51 -13.90
C HIS A 113 9.81 0.93 -13.51
N PRO A 114 10.12 1.19 -12.23
CA PRO A 114 10.47 2.53 -11.79
C PRO A 114 11.81 2.98 -12.40
N HIS A 115 11.88 4.21 -12.91
CA HIS A 115 13.11 4.79 -13.46
C HIS A 115 14.19 5.05 -12.40
N SER A 116 13.76 5.27 -11.15
CA SER A 116 14.61 5.38 -9.96
C SER A 116 13.73 5.20 -8.72
N GLY A 117 14.27 4.56 -7.66
CA GLY A 117 13.56 4.47 -6.38
C GLY A 117 13.81 3.19 -5.59
N GLY A 118 13.52 3.25 -4.29
CA GLY A 118 13.47 2.09 -3.41
C GLY A 118 12.15 1.32 -3.51
N LEU A 119 12.00 0.28 -2.69
CA LEU A 119 10.86 -0.66 -2.70
C LEU A 119 9.47 0.03 -2.67
N SER A 120 9.36 1.24 -2.13
CA SER A 120 8.11 2.02 -2.05
C SER A 120 7.53 2.47 -3.40
N ASN A 121 8.36 2.45 -4.45
CA ASN A 121 8.01 2.90 -5.80
C ASN A 121 8.04 1.77 -6.83
N ASP A 122 8.36 0.55 -6.40
CA ASP A 122 8.37 -0.64 -7.24
C ASP A 122 7.11 -1.47 -6.96
N ALA A 123 6.22 -1.58 -7.94
CA ALA A 123 4.97 -2.34 -7.79
C ALA A 123 5.23 -3.83 -7.50
N ASN A 124 6.36 -4.38 -7.98
CA ASN A 124 6.73 -5.78 -7.74
C ASN A 124 7.17 -6.02 -6.29
N ALA A 125 7.41 -4.98 -5.50
CA ALA A 125 7.73 -5.12 -4.08
C ALA A 125 6.47 -5.32 -3.20
N PHE A 126 5.27 -5.07 -3.74
CA PHE A 126 4.04 -5.10 -2.95
C PHE A 126 3.38 -6.48 -2.92
N SER A 127 2.77 -6.78 -1.78
CA SER A 127 1.94 -7.96 -1.54
C SER A 127 0.71 -7.53 -0.73
N VAL A 128 -0.37 -8.30 -0.81
CA VAL A 128 -1.55 -8.14 0.06
C VAL A 128 -1.10 -8.31 1.51
N ILE A 129 -1.60 -7.44 2.38
CA ILE A 129 -1.31 -7.54 3.81
C ILE A 129 -2.26 -8.56 4.42
N GLU A 130 -1.73 -9.44 5.26
CA GLU A 130 -2.50 -10.35 6.11
C GLU A 130 -2.19 -10.10 7.59
N TRP A 131 -3.20 -10.23 8.44
CA TRP A 131 -3.13 -10.23 9.90
C TRP A 131 -4.39 -10.89 10.46
#